data_AF-A0A954C2L2-F1
#
_entry.id   AF-A0A954C2L2-F1
#
_cell.length_a   1.000
_cell.length_b   1.000
_cell.length_c   1.000
_cell.angle_alpha   90.00
_cell.angle_beta   90.00
_cell.angle_gamma   90.00
#
_symmetry.space_group_name_H-M   'P 1'
#
loop_
_entity.id
_entity.type
_entity.pdbx_description
1 polymer ?
#
loop_
_entity_poly.entity_id
_entity_poly.type
_entity_poly.pdbx_seq_one_letter_code
_entity_poly.pdbx_strand_id
1 'polypeptide(L)'
;MSDGAAPEASGPPPATDIVRSYKRVFTRGLATILPTVLTLWIVIASYSFVEQSIAQPIADGIKSRLVETELGNAIVFSVWDNLVFLRKPVPTEPPAELSDAAAEAYRVDQLERIAEAEPQRQADLRNEIDQRFPKWVGFLLAVVAVFVVGFVMASFMGSWLWGLFENYAGRIPLVRNIYPGAKQMVNFFLSSGESSSFQAVVAVEFPRAGLWSIGFLTSDDIPEISEQTGETVRGVYLGTPAAGQVVLAKQSEIVAIDMTVDEALKFLMSGGVIGRDPGRPPQRNGLPWQSQRLSRQASQRLEAEGDGR
;
A
#
# COMPACT_ATOMS: atom_id res chain seq x y z
N MET A 1 -43.54 -54.49 -41.75
CA MET A 1 -44.20 -53.71 -40.70
C MET A 1 -43.09 -53.30 -39.74
N SER A 2 -42.53 -52.11 -39.97
CA SER A 2 -42.60 -50.92 -39.09
C SER A 2 -42.00 -51.21 -37.71
N ASP A 3 -40.99 -50.51 -37.23
CA ASP A 3 -41.03 -49.07 -36.96
C ASP A 3 -39.65 -48.41 -37.12
N GLY A 4 -39.58 -47.43 -38.03
CA GLY A 4 -38.59 -46.37 -37.96
C GLY A 4 -39.16 -45.26 -37.10
N ALA A 5 -38.78 -45.20 -35.83
CA ALA A 5 -39.05 -44.04 -34.98
C ALA A 5 -38.17 -42.87 -35.46
N ALA A 6 -38.80 -41.82 -35.95
CA ALA A 6 -38.15 -40.57 -36.33
C ALA A 6 -37.54 -39.88 -35.10
N PRO A 7 -36.42 -39.13 -35.25
CA PRO A 7 -35.82 -38.40 -34.15
C PRO A 7 -36.74 -37.25 -33.72
N GLU A 8 -37.13 -37.21 -32.45
CA GLU A 8 -37.84 -36.08 -31.84
C GLU A 8 -37.03 -34.80 -32.05
N ALA A 9 -37.59 -33.89 -32.84
CA ALA A 9 -37.06 -32.55 -33.00
C ALA A 9 -37.18 -31.81 -31.65
N SER A 10 -36.06 -31.61 -30.97
CA SER A 10 -35.97 -30.78 -29.77
C SER A 10 -36.48 -29.38 -30.08
N GLY A 11 -37.64 -29.01 -29.55
CA GLY A 11 -38.22 -27.67 -29.67
C GLY A 11 -37.29 -26.58 -29.11
N PRO A 12 -37.52 -25.30 -29.45
CA PRO A 12 -36.70 -24.20 -28.97
C PRO A 12 -36.69 -24.19 -27.43
N PRO A 13 -35.52 -23.99 -26.80
CA PRO A 13 -35.39 -24.04 -25.35
C PRO A 13 -36.31 -22.99 -24.70
N PRO A 14 -36.89 -23.28 -23.52
CA PRO A 14 -37.77 -22.35 -22.85
C PRO A 14 -37.02 -21.06 -22.50
N ALA A 15 -37.70 -19.91 -22.60
CA ALA A 15 -37.10 -18.57 -22.45
C ALA A 15 -36.33 -18.38 -21.11
N THR A 16 -36.70 -19.12 -20.07
CA THR A 16 -36.05 -19.14 -18.76
C THR A 16 -34.62 -19.69 -18.79
N ASP A 17 -34.31 -20.61 -19.70
CA ASP A 17 -32.97 -21.20 -19.85
C ASP A 17 -32.00 -20.25 -20.57
N ILE A 18 -32.51 -19.50 -21.54
CA ILE A 18 -31.74 -18.47 -22.27
C ILE A 18 -31.28 -17.38 -21.29
N VAL A 19 -32.21 -16.84 -20.48
CA VAL A 19 -31.90 -15.78 -19.51
C VAL A 19 -30.89 -16.25 -18.46
N ARG A 20 -31.00 -17.49 -17.98
CA ARG A 20 -30.10 -18.05 -16.96
C ARG A 20 -28.69 -18.30 -17.52
N SER A 21 -28.59 -18.69 -18.79
CA SER A 21 -27.32 -18.86 -19.50
C SER A 21 -26.61 -17.51 -19.72
N TYR A 22 -27.34 -16.49 -20.19
CA TYR A 22 -26.82 -15.13 -20.37
C TYR A 22 -26.27 -14.54 -19.08
N LYS A 23 -27.01 -14.64 -17.96
CA LYS A 23 -26.52 -14.15 -16.65
C LYS A 23 -25.21 -14.82 -16.23
N ARG A 24 -25.05 -16.13 -16.47
CA ARG A 24 -23.85 -16.88 -16.09
C ARG A 24 -22.63 -16.53 -16.97
N VAL A 25 -22.85 -16.36 -18.27
CA VAL A 25 -21.78 -15.94 -19.19
C VAL A 25 -21.35 -14.50 -18.88
N PHE A 26 -22.30 -13.61 -18.63
CA PHE A 26 -22.04 -12.22 -18.25
C PHE A 26 -21.26 -12.11 -16.92
N THR A 27 -21.69 -12.81 -15.86
CA THR A 27 -20.99 -12.73 -14.56
C THR A 27 -19.59 -13.33 -14.61
N ARG A 28 -19.36 -14.38 -15.41
CA ARG A 28 -18.02 -14.93 -15.66
C ARG A 28 -17.13 -13.97 -16.44
N GLY A 29 -17.65 -13.32 -17.48
CA GLY A 29 -16.94 -12.28 -18.22
C GLY A 29 -16.55 -11.10 -17.32
N LEU A 30 -17.50 -10.62 -16.51
CA LEU A 30 -17.28 -9.55 -15.55
C LEU A 30 -16.23 -9.93 -14.50
N ALA A 31 -16.32 -11.13 -13.93
CA ALA A 31 -15.36 -11.62 -12.92
C ALA A 31 -13.94 -11.77 -13.47
N THR A 32 -13.79 -12.03 -14.79
CA THR A 32 -12.47 -12.14 -15.43
C THR A 32 -11.80 -10.78 -15.59
N ILE A 33 -12.60 -9.74 -15.86
CA ILE A 33 -12.12 -8.37 -16.07
C ILE A 33 -11.96 -7.61 -14.74
N LEU A 34 -12.70 -8.03 -13.71
CA LEU A 34 -12.75 -7.37 -12.40
C LEU A 34 -11.37 -7.10 -11.79
N PRO A 35 -10.40 -8.05 -11.76
CA PRO A 35 -9.09 -7.77 -11.18
C PRO A 35 -8.35 -6.67 -11.93
N THR A 36 -8.35 -6.71 -13.25
CA THR A 36 -7.67 -5.71 -14.09
C THR A 36 -8.30 -4.33 -13.96
N VAL A 37 -9.63 -4.25 -13.96
CA VAL A 37 -10.36 -2.99 -13.76
C VAL A 37 -10.15 -2.45 -12.35
N LEU A 38 -10.15 -3.32 -11.34
CA LEU A 38 -9.86 -2.96 -9.95
C LEU A 38 -8.43 -2.42 -9.82
N THR A 39 -7.44 -3.09 -10.43
CA THR A 39 -6.05 -2.62 -10.44
C THR A 39 -5.94 -1.24 -11.10
N LEU A 40 -6.54 -1.05 -12.27
CA LEU A 40 -6.53 0.25 -12.95
C LEU A 40 -7.22 1.34 -12.11
N TRP A 41 -8.35 1.01 -11.48
CA TRP A 41 -9.06 1.91 -10.59
C TRP A 41 -8.21 2.28 -9.36
N ILE A 42 -7.52 1.32 -8.74
CA ILE A 42 -6.63 1.58 -7.60
C ILE A 42 -5.48 2.51 -8.01
N VAL A 43 -4.88 2.30 -9.19
CA VAL A 43 -3.81 3.17 -9.70
C VAL A 43 -4.31 4.60 -9.92
N ILE A 44 -5.48 4.75 -10.55
CA ILE A 44 -6.10 6.06 -10.77
C ILE A 44 -6.48 6.72 -9.45
N ALA A 45 -7.08 5.97 -8.53
CA ALA A 45 -7.46 6.46 -7.20
C ALA A 45 -6.24 6.94 -6.43
N SER A 46 -5.15 6.16 -6.48
CA SER A 46 -3.88 6.50 -5.82
C SER A 46 -3.25 7.76 -6.41
N TYR A 47 -3.20 7.87 -7.75
CA TYR A 47 -2.75 9.10 -8.42
C TYR A 47 -3.61 10.30 -8.02
N SER A 48 -4.93 10.16 -8.06
CA SER A 48 -5.86 11.24 -7.72
C SER A 48 -5.74 11.70 -6.28
N PHE A 49 -5.48 10.76 -5.34
CA PHE A 49 -5.26 11.07 -3.94
C PHE A 49 -4.00 11.89 -3.74
N VAL A 50 -2.87 11.46 -4.32
CA VAL A 50 -1.60 12.20 -4.25
C VAL A 50 -1.74 13.59 -4.85
N GLU A 51 -2.39 13.67 -6.01
CA GLU A 51 -2.60 14.93 -6.70
C GLU A 51 -3.44 15.92 -5.86
N GLN A 52 -4.59 15.49 -5.35
CA GLN A 52 -5.53 16.36 -4.64
C GLN A 52 -5.12 16.66 -3.20
N SER A 53 -4.55 15.66 -2.51
CA SER A 53 -4.26 15.78 -1.07
C SER A 53 -2.90 16.40 -0.80
N ILE A 54 -1.96 16.33 -1.75
CA ILE A 54 -0.57 16.74 -1.54
C ILE A 54 -0.12 17.72 -2.63
N ALA A 55 -0.15 17.31 -3.90
CA ALA A 55 0.47 18.09 -4.97
C ALA A 55 -0.21 19.45 -5.19
N GLN A 56 -1.54 19.49 -5.27
CA GLN A 56 -2.30 20.72 -5.50
C GLN A 56 -2.18 21.72 -4.35
N PRO A 57 -2.43 21.37 -3.07
CA PRO A 57 -2.25 22.30 -1.96
C PRO A 57 -0.86 22.92 -1.89
N ILE A 58 0.18 22.12 -2.19
CA ILE A 58 1.56 22.60 -2.25
C ILE A 58 1.76 23.57 -3.43
N ALA A 59 1.31 23.19 -4.63
CA ALA A 59 1.43 24.02 -5.82
C ALA A 59 0.71 25.36 -5.65
N ASP A 60 -0.52 25.35 -5.13
CA ASP A 60 -1.32 26.55 -4.88
C ASP A 60 -0.70 27.42 -3.78
N GLY A 61 -0.13 26.79 -2.75
CA GLY A 61 0.67 27.46 -1.73
C GLY A 61 1.89 28.18 -2.32
N ILE A 62 2.60 27.57 -3.27
CA ILE A 62 3.73 28.21 -3.95
C ILE A 62 3.25 29.36 -4.83
N LYS A 63 2.23 29.12 -5.67
CA LYS A 63 1.69 30.12 -6.60
C LYS A 63 1.18 31.36 -5.87
N SER A 64 0.45 31.18 -4.77
CA SER A 64 -0.03 32.31 -3.96
C SER A 64 1.14 33.14 -3.43
N ARG A 65 2.19 32.51 -2.89
CA ARG A 65 3.39 33.22 -2.40
C ARG A 65 4.19 33.88 -3.51
N LEU A 66 4.22 33.30 -4.72
CA LEU A 66 4.87 33.93 -5.88
C LEU A 66 4.20 35.26 -6.25
N VAL A 67 2.89 35.38 -6.08
CA VAL A 67 2.14 36.60 -6.41
C VAL A 67 2.15 37.62 -5.27
N GLU A 68 1.96 37.14 -4.04
CA GLU A 68 1.69 37.99 -2.88
C GLU A 68 2.95 38.57 -2.24
N THR A 69 4.12 37.92 -2.42
CA THR A 69 5.37 38.35 -1.78
C THR A 69 6.27 39.11 -2.74
N GLU A 70 7.02 40.08 -2.20
CA GLU A 70 8.02 40.85 -2.97
C GLU A 70 9.12 39.94 -3.55
N LEU A 71 9.61 38.99 -2.74
CA LEU A 71 10.58 37.99 -3.18
C LEU A 71 9.99 37.05 -4.25
N GLY A 72 8.72 36.67 -4.10
CA GLY A 72 7.99 35.88 -5.10
C GLY A 72 7.90 36.61 -6.44
N ASN A 73 7.49 37.88 -6.44
CA ASN A 73 7.41 38.70 -7.64
C ASN A 73 8.78 38.85 -8.32
N ALA A 74 9.84 39.05 -7.55
CA ALA A 74 11.20 39.10 -8.09
C ALA A 74 11.58 37.78 -8.80
N ILE A 75 11.24 36.63 -8.20
CA ILE A 75 11.45 35.31 -8.81
C ILE A 75 10.63 35.17 -10.10
N VAL A 76 9.34 35.53 -10.09
CA VAL A 76 8.46 35.43 -11.26
C VAL A 76 9.05 36.17 -12.45
N PHE A 77 9.47 37.42 -12.27
CA PHE A 77 10.04 38.21 -13.36
C PHE A 77 11.47 37.79 -13.74
N SER A 78 12.21 37.12 -12.86
CA SER A 78 13.51 36.54 -13.22
C SER A 78 13.40 35.26 -14.06
N VAL A 79 12.35 34.47 -13.84
CA VAL A 79 12.11 33.20 -14.54
C VAL A 79 11.33 33.42 -15.83
N TRP A 80 10.33 34.29 -15.79
CA TRP A 80 9.49 34.66 -16.92
C TRP A 80 9.67 36.15 -17.22
N ASP A 81 10.79 36.48 -17.86
CA ASP A 81 11.14 37.85 -18.23
C ASP A 81 10.07 38.53 -19.10
N ASN A 82 9.36 37.73 -19.90
CA ASN A 82 8.23 38.22 -20.70
C ASN A 82 7.01 38.65 -19.88
N LEU A 83 6.96 38.45 -18.55
CA LEU A 83 5.91 38.98 -17.66
C LEU A 83 6.26 40.36 -17.08
N VAL A 84 7.40 40.96 -17.42
CA VAL A 84 7.81 42.26 -16.85
C VAL A 84 6.76 43.36 -17.00
N PHE A 85 5.88 43.25 -18.01
CA PHE A 85 4.76 44.17 -18.22
C PHE A 85 3.70 44.14 -17.10
N LEU A 86 3.63 43.05 -16.33
CA LEU A 86 2.79 42.92 -15.14
C LEU A 86 3.48 43.37 -13.87
N ARG A 87 4.71 43.92 -13.93
CA ARG A 87 5.38 44.47 -12.75
C ARG A 87 4.62 45.70 -12.24
N LYS A 88 4.59 45.91 -10.93
CA LYS A 88 4.03 47.14 -10.34
C LYS A 88 4.69 48.36 -10.99
N PRO A 89 3.92 49.30 -11.56
CA PRO A 89 4.47 50.51 -12.15
C PRO A 89 5.09 51.40 -11.06
N VAL A 90 6.22 52.03 -11.38
CA VAL A 90 6.87 53.02 -10.51
C VAL A 90 6.16 54.36 -10.69
N PRO A 91 5.75 55.06 -9.61
CA PRO A 91 5.16 56.39 -9.72
C PRO A 91 6.07 57.33 -10.51
N THR A 92 5.53 57.98 -11.54
CA THR A 92 6.29 58.95 -12.33
C THR A 92 6.50 60.24 -11.55
N GLU A 93 7.69 60.83 -11.68
CA GLU A 93 7.93 62.15 -11.08
C GLU A 93 7.05 63.21 -11.75
N PRO A 94 6.52 64.18 -10.96
CA PRO A 94 5.75 65.28 -11.52
C PRO A 94 6.61 66.12 -12.47
N PRO A 95 6.04 66.62 -13.59
CA PRO A 95 6.70 67.57 -14.47
C PRO A 95 7.34 68.74 -13.71
N ALA A 96 8.58 69.09 -14.06
CA ALA A 96 9.37 70.12 -13.36
C ALA A 96 8.76 71.54 -13.39
N GLU A 97 7.78 71.77 -14.27
CA GLU A 97 7.10 73.06 -14.46
C GLU A 97 5.88 73.25 -13.53
N LEU A 98 5.49 72.22 -12.76
CA LEU A 98 4.36 72.29 -11.84
C LEU A 98 4.71 73.07 -10.57
N SER A 99 3.74 73.85 -10.07
CA SER A 99 3.83 74.40 -8.71
C SER A 99 3.80 73.29 -7.67
N ASP A 100 4.33 73.53 -6.47
CA ASP A 100 4.39 72.52 -5.40
C ASP A 100 3.02 71.87 -5.12
N ALA A 101 1.94 72.68 -5.12
CA ALA A 101 0.58 72.19 -4.92
C ALA A 101 0.07 71.32 -6.08
N ALA A 102 0.42 71.66 -7.33
CA ALA A 102 0.02 70.90 -8.50
C ALA A 102 0.86 69.61 -8.66
N ALA A 103 2.13 69.64 -8.27
CA ALA A 103 3.01 68.48 -8.22
C ALA A 103 2.51 67.45 -7.19
N GLU A 104 2.00 67.91 -6.04
CA GLU A 104 1.43 67.02 -5.03
C GLU A 104 0.10 66.40 -5.47
N ALA A 105 -0.80 67.20 -6.07
CA ALA A 105 -2.03 66.68 -6.66
C ALA A 105 -1.76 65.62 -7.75
N TYR A 106 -0.72 65.81 -8.56
CA TYR A 106 -0.28 64.83 -9.56
C TYR A 106 0.19 63.52 -8.93
N ARG A 107 0.99 63.56 -7.85
CA ARG A 107 1.44 62.34 -7.15
C ARG A 107 0.27 61.57 -6.56
N VAL A 108 -0.69 62.27 -5.95
CA VAL A 108 -1.89 61.64 -5.37
C VAL A 108 -2.74 60.98 -6.45
N ASP A 109 -3.01 61.67 -7.56
CA ASP A 109 -3.74 61.10 -8.71
C ASP A 109 -3.03 59.86 -9.28
N GLN A 110 -1.70 59.91 -9.44
CA GLN A 110 -0.93 58.76 -9.91
C GLN A 110 -1.02 57.57 -8.95
N LEU A 111 -0.88 57.80 -7.64
CA LEU A 111 -0.96 56.74 -6.64
C LEU A 111 -2.36 56.11 -6.61
N GLU A 112 -3.42 56.92 -6.74
CA GLU A 112 -4.81 56.45 -6.80
C GLU A 112 -5.04 55.59 -8.05
N ARG A 113 -4.60 56.05 -9.22
CA ARG A 113 -4.70 55.28 -10.49
C ARG A 113 -3.93 53.95 -10.43
N ILE A 114 -2.75 53.94 -9.81
CA ILE A 114 -1.97 52.70 -9.62
C ILE A 114 -2.68 51.76 -8.64
N ALA A 115 -3.22 52.29 -7.55
CA ALA A 115 -3.96 51.51 -6.56
C ALA A 115 -5.24 50.89 -7.12
N GLU A 116 -5.97 51.60 -7.97
CA GLU A 116 -7.18 51.10 -8.66
C GLU A 116 -6.88 49.99 -9.67
N ALA A 117 -5.74 50.06 -10.38
CA ALA A 117 -5.34 49.07 -11.37
C ALA A 117 -4.70 47.79 -10.75
N GLU A 118 -4.27 47.87 -9.50
CA GLU A 118 -3.53 46.82 -8.80
C GLU A 118 -4.30 45.47 -8.66
N PRO A 119 -5.61 45.42 -8.34
CA PRO A 119 -6.35 44.17 -8.25
C PRO A 119 -6.41 43.43 -9.58
N GLN A 120 -6.62 44.16 -10.68
CA GLN A 120 -6.67 43.57 -12.02
C GLN A 120 -5.31 43.02 -12.43
N ARG A 121 -4.23 43.78 -12.19
CA ARG A 121 -2.84 43.34 -12.42
C ARG A 121 -2.53 42.05 -11.67
N GLN A 122 -2.94 41.95 -10.39
CA GLN A 122 -2.73 40.75 -9.60
C GLN A 122 -3.51 39.55 -10.12
N ALA A 123 -4.74 39.75 -10.62
CA ALA A 123 -5.53 38.69 -11.24
C ALA A 123 -4.89 38.20 -12.55
N ASP A 124 -4.42 39.12 -13.40
CA ASP A 124 -3.75 38.78 -14.65
C ASP A 124 -2.44 38.03 -14.39
N LEU A 125 -1.67 38.45 -13.37
CA LEU A 125 -0.45 37.77 -12.96
C LEU A 125 -0.72 36.36 -12.42
N ARG A 126 -1.78 36.17 -11.63
CA ARG A 126 -2.21 34.84 -11.16
C ARG A 126 -2.53 33.92 -12.33
N ASN A 127 -3.33 34.40 -13.30
CA ASN A 127 -3.72 33.62 -14.46
C ASN A 127 -2.53 33.21 -15.33
N GLU A 128 -1.58 34.11 -15.56
CA GLU A 128 -0.35 33.81 -16.31
C GLU A 128 0.54 32.81 -15.59
N ILE A 129 0.70 32.95 -14.27
CA ILE A 129 1.43 31.98 -13.46
C ILE A 129 0.73 30.62 -13.52
N ASP A 130 -0.58 30.56 -13.39
CA ASP A 130 -1.33 29.30 -13.43
C ASP A 130 -1.18 28.54 -14.75
N GLN A 131 -1.17 29.24 -15.88
CA GLN A 131 -0.98 28.63 -17.19
C GLN A 131 0.46 28.13 -17.42
N ARG A 132 1.45 28.86 -16.89
CA ARG A 132 2.87 28.57 -17.11
C ARG A 132 3.48 27.66 -16.05
N PHE A 133 2.88 27.57 -14.87
CA PHE A 133 3.37 26.77 -13.77
C PHE A 133 3.31 25.28 -14.15
N PRO A 134 4.45 24.56 -14.22
CA PRO A 134 4.44 23.19 -14.67
C PRO A 134 3.69 22.29 -13.67
N LYS A 135 2.68 21.55 -14.15
CA LYS A 135 1.84 20.68 -13.31
C LYS A 135 2.65 19.65 -12.51
N TRP A 136 3.76 19.17 -13.07
CA TRP A 136 4.61 18.15 -12.46
C TRP A 136 5.43 18.67 -11.26
N VAL A 137 5.59 19.99 -11.08
CA VAL A 137 6.37 20.54 -9.95
C VAL A 137 5.69 20.22 -8.62
N GLY A 138 4.37 20.36 -8.55
CA GLY A 138 3.59 19.98 -7.35
C GLY A 138 3.74 18.49 -7.03
N PHE A 139 3.65 17.63 -8.06
CA PHE A 139 3.83 16.19 -7.91
C PHE A 139 5.26 15.83 -7.45
N LEU A 140 6.29 16.42 -8.07
CA LEU A 140 7.68 16.19 -7.69
C LEU A 140 7.92 16.59 -6.23
N LEU A 141 7.39 17.75 -5.83
CA LEU A 141 7.52 18.23 -4.46
C LEU A 141 6.74 17.36 -3.47
N ALA A 142 5.59 16.80 -3.86
CA ALA A 142 4.88 15.80 -3.09
C ALA A 142 5.71 14.53 -2.88
N VAL A 143 6.36 14.02 -3.93
CA VAL A 143 7.28 12.85 -3.82
C VAL A 143 8.44 13.16 -2.87
N VAL A 144 9.05 14.33 -3.00
CA VAL A 144 10.12 14.76 -2.08
C VAL A 144 9.60 14.89 -0.65
N ALA A 145 8.41 15.45 -0.45
CA ALA A 145 7.81 15.56 0.88
C ALA A 145 7.55 14.18 1.51
N VAL A 146 7.01 13.24 0.75
CA VAL A 146 6.82 11.85 1.21
C VAL A 146 8.16 11.21 1.55
N PHE A 147 9.19 11.41 0.73
CA PHE A 147 10.54 10.92 1.01
C PHE A 147 11.12 11.52 2.30
N VAL A 148 10.99 12.83 2.50
CA VAL A 148 11.46 13.52 3.71
C VAL A 148 10.70 13.02 4.94
N VAL A 149 9.37 12.88 4.86
CA VAL A 149 8.57 12.32 5.95
C VAL A 149 9.01 10.89 6.27
N GLY A 150 9.19 10.04 5.25
CA GLY A 150 9.69 8.68 5.42
C GLY A 150 11.07 8.64 6.07
N PHE A 151 11.98 9.51 5.62
CA PHE A 151 13.32 9.64 6.20
C PHE A 151 13.28 10.11 7.66
N VAL A 152 12.44 11.09 7.99
CA VAL A 152 12.24 11.55 9.36
C VAL A 152 11.67 10.44 10.23
N MET A 153 10.68 9.70 9.73
CA MET A 153 10.07 8.55 10.43
C MET A 153 11.06 7.41 10.68
N ALA A 154 11.99 7.17 9.75
CA ALA A 154 13.07 6.19 9.90
C ALA A 154 14.19 6.66 10.86
N SER A 155 14.25 7.96 11.16
CA SER A 155 15.25 8.53 12.07
C SER A 155 14.83 8.41 13.54
N PHE A 156 15.79 8.61 14.46
CA PHE A 156 15.53 8.55 15.91
C PHE A 156 14.41 9.50 16.35
N MET A 157 14.37 10.71 15.76
CA MET A 157 13.31 11.69 16.01
C MET A 157 11.92 11.17 15.59
N GLY A 158 11.84 10.44 14.48
CA GLY A 158 10.62 9.82 13.99
C GLY A 158 10.08 8.78 14.95
N SER A 159 10.95 7.88 15.43
CA SER A 159 10.55 6.86 16.39
C SER A 159 9.99 7.46 17.70
N TRP A 160 10.55 8.58 18.15
CA TRP A 160 10.05 9.31 19.33
C TRP A 160 8.70 9.99 19.07
N LEU A 161 8.55 10.70 17.96
CA LEU A 161 7.29 11.34 17.56
C LEU A 161 6.16 10.32 17.34
N TRP A 162 6.49 9.19 16.73
CA TRP A 162 5.55 8.10 16.51
C TRP A 162 5.07 7.50 17.84
N GLY A 163 5.98 7.27 18.79
CA GLY A 163 5.64 6.82 20.13
C GLY A 163 4.72 7.78 20.89
N LEU A 164 4.91 9.10 20.72
CA LEU A 164 4.01 10.11 21.28
C LEU A 164 2.61 10.05 20.66
N PHE A 165 2.53 9.89 19.33
CA PHE A 165 1.26 9.74 18.63
C PHE A 165 0.51 8.48 19.10
N GLU A 166 1.20 7.34 19.20
CA GLU A 166 0.59 6.09 19.68
C GLU A 166 0.10 6.20 21.13
N ASN A 167 0.87 6.85 22.00
CA ASN A 167 0.45 7.11 23.37
C ASN A 167 -0.79 8.00 23.44
N TYR A 168 -0.88 9.00 22.56
CA TYR A 168 -2.04 9.89 22.51
C TYR A 168 -3.27 9.18 21.94
N ALA A 169 -3.11 8.45 20.83
CA ALA A 169 -4.14 7.63 20.21
C ALA A 169 -4.67 6.56 21.18
N GLY A 170 -3.79 5.97 21.99
CA GLY A 170 -4.14 5.00 23.03
C GLY A 170 -4.99 5.55 24.18
N ARG A 171 -5.15 6.88 24.30
CA ARG A 171 -6.06 7.49 25.29
C ARG A 171 -7.50 7.59 24.79
N ILE A 172 -7.73 7.43 23.49
CA ILE A 172 -9.08 7.46 22.91
C ILE A 172 -9.64 6.03 22.96
N PRO A 173 -10.72 5.76 23.72
CA PRO A 173 -11.20 4.39 23.99
C PRO A 173 -11.50 3.56 22.74
N LEU A 174 -12.01 4.20 21.69
CA LEU A 174 -12.32 3.54 20.42
C LEU A 174 -11.06 3.21 19.61
N VAL A 175 -10.11 4.15 19.57
CA VAL A 175 -8.86 4.00 18.81
C VAL A 175 -7.97 2.95 19.46
N ARG A 176 -7.88 2.93 20.79
CA ARG A 176 -7.09 1.95 21.56
C ARG A 176 -7.44 0.49 21.24
N ASN A 177 -8.70 0.20 20.90
CA ASN A 177 -9.16 -1.17 20.64
C ASN A 177 -9.00 -1.58 19.16
N ILE A 178 -9.04 -0.65 18.22
CA ILE A 178 -9.04 -0.95 16.77
C ILE A 178 -7.65 -0.75 16.16
N TYR A 179 -6.93 0.28 16.60
CA TYR A 179 -5.64 0.67 16.03
C TYR A 179 -4.57 -0.43 16.12
N PRO A 180 -4.42 -1.17 17.23
CA PRO A 180 -3.45 -2.27 17.31
C PRO A 180 -3.73 -3.37 16.27
N GLY A 181 -5.00 -3.75 16.08
CA GLY A 181 -5.40 -4.76 15.09
C GLY A 181 -5.14 -4.29 13.66
N ALA A 182 -5.47 -3.04 13.34
CA ALA A 182 -5.20 -2.45 12.03
C ALA A 182 -3.69 -2.37 11.74
N LYS A 183 -2.89 -1.93 12.72
CA LYS A 183 -1.42 -1.89 12.60
C LYS A 183 -0.83 -3.28 12.38
N GLN A 184 -1.35 -4.29 13.08
CA GLN A 184 -0.88 -5.67 12.94
C GLN A 184 -1.18 -6.22 11.54
N MET A 185 -2.36 -5.94 10.98
CA MET A 185 -2.70 -6.31 9.60
C MET A 185 -1.76 -5.64 8.60
N VAL A 186 -1.54 -4.33 8.72
CA VAL A 186 -0.64 -3.58 7.84
C VAL A 186 0.79 -4.11 7.93
N ASN A 187 1.30 -4.33 9.14
CA ASN A 187 2.64 -4.91 9.35
C ASN A 187 2.75 -6.31 8.74
N PHE A 188 1.73 -7.14 8.87
CA PHE A 188 1.71 -8.47 8.25
C PHE A 188 1.82 -8.38 6.72
N PHE A 189 1.03 -7.51 6.07
CA PHE A 189 1.09 -7.33 4.61
C PHE A 189 2.42 -6.73 4.13
N LEU A 190 2.96 -5.73 4.85
CA LEU A 190 4.24 -5.10 4.49
C LEU A 190 5.43 -6.04 4.72
N SER A 191 5.40 -6.85 5.79
CA SER A 191 6.44 -7.84 6.10
C SER A 191 6.35 -9.10 5.24
N SER A 192 5.27 -9.29 4.48
CA SER A 192 5.13 -10.42 3.55
C SER A 192 6.06 -10.31 2.33
N GLY A 193 6.54 -9.10 2.01
CA GLY A 193 7.43 -8.84 0.88
C GLY A 193 8.93 -8.87 1.23
N GLU A 194 9.28 -8.66 2.49
CA GLU A 194 10.66 -8.65 2.98
C GLU A 194 10.88 -9.90 3.81
N SER A 195 11.80 -10.76 3.37
CA SER A 195 12.11 -12.06 3.95
C SER A 195 12.68 -11.96 5.38
N SER A 196 11.86 -11.62 6.36
CA SER A 196 12.13 -11.68 7.79
C SER A 196 10.78 -11.87 8.48
N SER A 197 10.47 -12.93 9.23
CA SER A 197 11.24 -13.72 10.17
C SER A 197 10.61 -15.11 10.21
N PHE A 198 11.32 -16.12 9.70
CA PHE A 198 11.01 -17.57 9.74
C PHE A 198 9.62 -18.01 10.27
N GLN A 199 8.60 -17.83 9.44
CA GLN A 199 7.41 -18.68 9.50
C GLN A 199 7.63 -19.82 8.50
N ALA A 200 8.16 -20.94 8.99
CA ALA A 200 8.28 -22.14 8.16
C ALA A 200 6.88 -22.57 7.72
N VAL A 201 6.73 -22.93 6.44
CA VAL A 201 5.52 -23.61 5.97
C VAL A 201 5.55 -25.03 6.54
N VAL A 202 4.49 -25.40 7.23
CA VAL A 202 4.38 -26.70 7.90
C VAL A 202 3.06 -27.37 7.53
N ALA A 203 3.01 -28.68 7.68
CA ALA A 203 1.78 -29.44 7.63
C ALA A 203 1.54 -30.12 8.99
N VAL A 204 0.28 -30.12 9.40
CA VAL A 204 -0.19 -30.78 10.63
C VAL A 204 -1.46 -31.56 10.34
N GLU A 205 -1.69 -32.63 11.10
CA GLU A 205 -2.95 -33.37 10.98
C GLU A 205 -4.07 -32.63 11.71
N PHE A 206 -5.03 -32.09 10.95
CA PHE A 206 -6.17 -31.34 11.47
C PHE A 206 -7.35 -31.43 10.48
N PRO A 207 -8.62 -31.60 10.94
CA PRO A 207 -9.06 -31.66 12.35
C PRO A 207 -8.96 -33.05 12.99
N ARG A 208 -8.54 -34.08 12.24
CA ARG A 208 -8.34 -35.44 12.77
C ARG A 208 -7.17 -36.12 12.07
N ALA A 209 -6.71 -37.22 12.66
CA ALA A 209 -5.62 -38.02 12.11
C ALA A 209 -5.88 -38.45 10.65
N GLY A 210 -4.84 -38.38 9.83
CA GLY A 210 -4.86 -38.66 8.39
C GLY A 210 -5.40 -37.53 7.50
N LEU A 211 -5.83 -36.38 8.05
CA LEU A 211 -6.18 -35.18 7.27
C LEU A 211 -5.13 -34.10 7.48
N TRP A 212 -4.44 -33.73 6.41
CA TRP A 212 -3.33 -32.77 6.47
C TRP A 212 -3.79 -31.35 6.14
N SER A 213 -3.44 -30.42 7.00
CA SER A 213 -3.63 -28.99 6.80
C SER A 213 -2.27 -28.30 6.68
N ILE A 214 -2.12 -27.48 5.63
CA ILE A 214 -0.94 -26.62 5.46
C ILE A 214 -1.14 -25.35 6.30
N GLY A 215 -0.08 -24.93 6.96
CA GLY A 215 -0.07 -23.74 7.77
C GLY A 215 1.31 -23.12 7.91
N PHE A 216 1.35 -22.11 8.76
CA PHE A 216 2.53 -21.32 9.04
C PHE A 216 2.87 -21.48 10.51
N LEU A 217 4.13 -21.81 10.82
CA LEU A 217 4.60 -21.84 12.20
C LEU A 217 4.61 -20.42 12.76
N THR A 218 3.83 -20.14 13.81
CA THR A 218 3.67 -18.79 14.37
C THR A 218 4.29 -18.59 15.75
N SER A 219 4.57 -19.67 16.49
CA SER A 219 5.24 -19.59 17.78
C SER A 219 6.32 -20.64 17.94
N ASP A 220 7.34 -20.31 18.75
CA ASP A 220 8.40 -21.24 19.09
C ASP A 220 7.94 -22.28 20.12
N ASP A 221 7.51 -21.85 21.29
CA ASP A 221 7.03 -22.71 22.39
C ASP A 221 5.94 -21.94 23.16
N ILE A 222 5.01 -22.67 23.78
CA ILE A 222 4.00 -22.14 24.70
C ILE A 222 4.24 -22.80 26.06
N PRO A 223 5.08 -22.19 26.91
CA PRO A 223 5.59 -22.81 28.14
C PRO A 223 4.48 -23.30 29.06
N GLU A 224 3.39 -22.55 29.20
CA GLU A 224 2.28 -22.87 30.10
C GLU A 224 1.59 -24.19 29.72
N ILE A 225 1.52 -24.49 28.43
CA ILE A 225 0.93 -25.74 27.93
C ILE A 225 1.97 -26.85 27.92
N SER A 226 3.21 -26.53 27.53
CA SER A 226 4.32 -27.48 27.55
C SER A 226 4.61 -28.00 28.96
N GLU A 227 4.53 -27.16 29.99
CA GLU A 227 4.70 -27.53 31.40
C GLU A 227 3.55 -28.41 31.91
N GLN A 228 2.31 -28.14 31.50
CA GLN A 228 1.15 -28.91 31.95
C GLN A 228 1.00 -30.26 31.24
N THR A 229 1.38 -30.31 29.95
CA THR A 229 1.22 -31.52 29.12
C THR A 229 2.47 -32.40 29.10
N GLY A 230 3.63 -31.85 29.50
CA GLY A 230 4.93 -32.52 29.41
C GLY A 230 5.44 -32.67 27.97
N GLU A 231 4.78 -32.03 27.00
CA GLU A 231 5.10 -32.12 25.58
C GLU A 231 5.27 -30.72 25.00
N THR A 232 6.37 -30.48 24.27
CA THR A 232 6.56 -29.19 23.59
C THR A 232 5.50 -29.02 22.51
N VAL A 233 4.66 -28.00 22.67
CA VAL A 233 3.61 -27.63 21.71
C VAL A 233 3.99 -26.37 20.97
N ARG A 234 3.60 -26.28 19.69
CA ARG A 234 3.79 -25.07 18.89
C ARG A 234 2.50 -24.61 18.24
N GLY A 235 2.38 -23.29 18.07
CA GLY A 235 1.29 -22.67 17.34
C GLY A 235 1.50 -22.77 15.85
N VAL A 236 0.48 -23.31 15.17
CA VAL A 236 0.41 -23.38 13.70
C VAL A 236 -0.82 -22.63 13.26
N TYR A 237 -0.63 -21.61 12.42
CA TYR A 237 -1.74 -20.90 11.79
C TYR A 237 -2.16 -21.62 10.51
N LEU A 238 -3.40 -22.08 10.46
CA LEU A 238 -3.99 -22.77 9.32
C LEU A 238 -4.87 -21.80 8.53
N GLY A 239 -4.69 -21.77 7.21
CA GLY A 239 -5.52 -20.98 6.30
C GLY A 239 -4.90 -19.65 5.90
N THR A 240 -5.73 -18.75 5.38
CA THR A 240 -5.30 -17.44 4.87
C THR A 240 -5.36 -16.41 5.99
N PRO A 241 -4.56 -15.33 5.97
CA PRO A 241 -4.58 -14.28 6.99
C PRO A 241 -5.97 -13.67 7.26
N ALA A 242 -6.83 -13.64 6.24
CA ALA A 242 -8.21 -13.14 6.35
C ALA A 242 -9.20 -14.19 6.88
N ALA A 243 -8.88 -15.47 6.75
CA ALA A 243 -9.74 -16.60 7.12
C ALA A 243 -8.87 -17.80 7.50
N GLY A 244 -8.46 -17.83 8.77
CA GLY A 244 -7.63 -18.88 9.33
C GLY A 244 -7.82 -19.03 10.84
N GLN A 245 -7.20 -20.06 11.39
CA GLN A 245 -7.27 -20.40 12.81
C GLN A 245 -5.91 -20.84 13.32
N VAL A 246 -5.64 -20.63 14.61
CA VAL A 246 -4.45 -21.17 15.25
C VAL A 246 -4.80 -22.52 15.86
N VAL A 247 -3.99 -23.53 15.56
CA VAL A 247 -4.02 -24.83 16.23
C VAL A 247 -2.72 -25.03 16.97
N LEU A 248 -2.80 -25.71 18.11
CA LEU A 248 -1.62 -26.13 18.87
C LEU A 248 -1.37 -27.58 18.55
N ALA A 249 -0.17 -27.88 18.05
CA ALA A 249 0.25 -29.22 17.69
C ALA A 249 1.53 -29.58 18.43
N LYS A 250 1.69 -30.87 18.74
CA LYS A 250 2.94 -31.36 19.33
C LYS A 250 4.08 -31.11 18.35
N GLN A 251 5.24 -30.71 18.85
CA GLN A 251 6.41 -30.49 18.02
C GLN A 251 6.78 -31.72 17.15
N SER A 252 6.44 -32.93 17.61
CA SER A 252 6.63 -34.20 16.90
C SER A 252 5.65 -34.44 15.75
N GLU A 253 4.49 -33.77 15.74
CA GLU A 253 3.42 -33.92 14.75
C GLU A 253 3.51 -32.87 13.63
N ILE A 254 4.39 -31.88 13.79
CA ILE A 254 4.60 -30.80 12.81
C ILE A 254 5.63 -31.24 11.78
N VAL A 255 5.23 -31.24 10.51
CA VAL A 255 6.07 -31.62 9.37
C VAL A 255 6.46 -30.38 8.57
N ALA A 256 7.76 -30.21 8.29
CA ALA A 256 8.24 -29.12 7.45
C ALA A 256 7.84 -29.36 5.99
N ILE A 257 7.25 -28.36 5.34
CA ILE A 257 6.93 -28.38 3.92
C ILE A 257 7.89 -27.46 3.18
N ASP A 258 8.55 -27.98 2.16
CA ASP A 258 9.43 -27.17 1.31
C ASP A 258 8.58 -26.38 0.29
N MET A 259 8.02 -25.30 0.80
CA MET A 259 7.33 -24.24 0.08
C MET A 259 7.80 -22.89 0.64
N THR A 260 7.84 -21.86 -0.18
CA THR A 260 7.88 -20.49 0.37
C THR A 260 6.52 -20.12 0.94
N VAL A 261 6.50 -19.12 1.82
CA VAL A 261 5.25 -18.55 2.36
C VAL A 261 4.32 -18.11 1.23
N ASP A 262 4.86 -17.46 0.19
CA ASP A 262 4.11 -17.04 -1.00
C ASP A 262 3.51 -18.23 -1.78
N GLU A 263 4.28 -19.29 -2.01
CA GLU A 263 3.76 -20.52 -2.65
C GLU A 263 2.62 -21.14 -1.83
N ALA A 264 2.76 -21.18 -0.50
CA ALA A 264 1.74 -21.72 0.39
C ALA A 264 0.47 -20.85 0.41
N LEU A 265 0.62 -19.52 0.42
CA LEU A 265 -0.51 -18.59 0.31
C LEU A 265 -1.24 -18.73 -1.03
N LYS A 266 -0.49 -18.83 -2.15
CA LYS A 266 -1.07 -19.09 -3.48
C LYS A 266 -1.83 -20.42 -3.51
N PHE A 267 -1.28 -21.46 -2.90
CA PHE A 267 -1.95 -22.74 -2.79
C PHE A 267 -3.26 -22.64 -2.02
N LEU A 268 -3.25 -22.02 -0.84
CA LEU A 268 -4.44 -21.83 -0.02
C LEU A 268 -5.51 -20.97 -0.71
N MET A 269 -5.13 -19.83 -1.30
CA MET A 269 -6.06 -18.90 -1.94
C MET A 269 -6.63 -19.44 -3.26
N SER A 270 -5.88 -20.27 -3.98
CA SER A 270 -6.35 -20.93 -5.20
C SER A 270 -7.22 -22.17 -4.93
N GLY A 271 -7.44 -22.54 -3.67
CA GLY A 271 -8.17 -23.76 -3.31
C GLY A 271 -7.38 -25.04 -3.60
N GLY A 272 -6.06 -24.98 -3.58
CA GLY A 272 -5.16 -26.12 -3.77
C GLY A 272 -4.71 -26.36 -5.22
N VAL A 273 -4.99 -25.43 -6.13
CA VAL A 273 -4.68 -25.60 -7.57
C VAL A 273 -3.26 -25.17 -7.91
N ILE A 274 -2.75 -24.12 -7.26
CA ILE A 274 -1.46 -23.50 -7.56
C ILE A 274 -0.50 -23.80 -6.41
N GLY A 275 0.31 -24.85 -6.56
CA GLY A 275 1.29 -25.28 -5.56
C GLY A 275 2.72 -24.84 -5.85
N ARG A 276 3.65 -25.54 -5.21
CA ARG A 276 5.08 -25.42 -5.44
C ARG A 276 5.44 -25.73 -6.90
N ASP A 277 6.35 -24.95 -7.48
CA ASP A 277 6.94 -25.24 -8.79
C ASP A 277 7.79 -26.54 -8.73
N PRO A 278 7.47 -27.58 -9.53
CA PRO A 278 8.27 -28.81 -9.61
C PRO A 278 9.72 -28.58 -10.09
N GLY A 279 9.98 -27.50 -10.84
CA GLY A 279 11.32 -27.16 -11.34
C GLY A 279 12.23 -26.49 -10.30
N ARG A 280 11.67 -26.08 -9.16
CA ARG A 280 12.42 -25.39 -8.11
C ARG A 280 13.24 -26.37 -7.27
N PRO A 281 14.57 -26.17 -7.11
CA PRO A 281 15.39 -27.02 -6.26
C PRO A 281 14.90 -26.99 -4.81
N PRO A 282 15.01 -28.11 -4.07
CA PRO A 282 14.54 -28.16 -2.70
C PRO A 282 15.28 -27.20 -1.79
N GLN A 283 14.55 -26.21 -1.27
CA GLN A 283 15.00 -25.39 -0.16
C GLN A 283 14.65 -26.19 1.08
N ARG A 284 15.54 -27.06 1.54
CA ARG A 284 15.35 -27.80 2.79
C ARG A 284 15.37 -26.82 3.97
N ASN A 285 14.28 -26.08 4.15
CA ASN A 285 13.98 -25.29 5.33
C ASN A 285 13.52 -26.27 6.42
N GLY A 286 14.46 -27.09 6.88
CA GLY A 286 14.22 -28.03 7.96
C GLY A 286 13.93 -27.27 9.24
N LEU A 287 12.92 -27.70 9.98
CA LEU A 287 12.67 -27.18 11.32
C LEU A 287 13.91 -27.48 12.19
N PRO A 288 14.43 -26.51 12.97
CA PRO A 288 15.70 -26.67 13.69
C PRO A 288 15.79 -27.96 14.52
N TRP A 289 14.70 -28.35 15.18
CA TRP A 289 14.63 -29.56 15.99
C TRP A 289 14.58 -30.87 15.18
N GLN A 290 14.12 -30.84 13.94
CA GLN A 290 14.13 -32.03 13.08
C GLN A 290 15.55 -32.37 12.62
N SER A 291 16.37 -31.35 12.34
CA SER A 291 17.78 -31.54 11.98
C SER A 291 18.59 -32.21 13.10
N GLN A 292 18.34 -31.82 14.36
CA GLN A 292 18.99 -32.38 15.54
C GLN A 292 18.59 -33.84 15.82
N ARG A 293 17.35 -34.22 15.50
CA ARG A 293 16.89 -35.61 15.66
C ARG A 293 17.55 -36.54 14.66
N LEU A 294 17.65 -36.11 13.40
CA LEU A 294 18.28 -36.88 12.33
C LEU A 294 19.77 -37.08 12.58
N SER A 295 20.48 -36.07 13.07
CA SER A 295 21.90 -36.19 13.41
C SER A 295 22.11 -37.13 14.60
N ARG A 296 21.30 -37.05 15.67
CA ARG A 296 21.36 -38.00 16.80
C ARG A 296 21.10 -39.43 16.36
N GLN A 297 20.11 -39.67 15.50
CA GLN A 297 19.83 -41.01 14.98
C GLN A 297 20.95 -41.54 14.08
N ALA A 298 21.58 -40.67 13.28
CA ALA A 298 22.73 -41.04 12.47
C ALA A 298 23.94 -41.40 13.33
N SER A 299 24.25 -40.62 14.37
CA SER A 299 25.32 -40.92 15.34
C SER A 299 25.08 -42.24 16.06
N GLN A 300 23.87 -42.49 16.55
CA GLN A 300 23.52 -43.74 17.24
C GLN A 300 23.64 -44.98 16.32
N ARG A 301 23.33 -44.84 15.03
CA ARG A 301 23.54 -45.92 14.05
C ARG A 301 25.02 -46.21 13.81
N LEU A 302 25.85 -45.17 13.70
CA LEU A 302 27.30 -45.31 13.53
C LEU A 302 27.97 -45.90 14.78
N GLU A 303 27.50 -45.55 15.98
CA GLU A 303 27.95 -46.15 17.25
C GLU A 303 27.56 -47.64 17.33
N ALA A 304 26.33 -47.99 16.95
CA ALA A 304 25.87 -49.39 16.92
C ALA A 304 26.58 -50.25 15.86
N GLU A 305 27.02 -49.66 14.74
CA GLU A 305 27.83 -50.35 13.73
C GLU A 305 29.33 -50.42 14.10
N GLY A 306 29.81 -49.53 14.97
CA GLY A 306 31.20 -49.50 15.44
C GLY A 306 31.51 -50.48 16.57
N ASP A 307 30.52 -50.82 17.40
CA ASP A 307 30.66 -51.74 18.55
C ASP A 307 30.57 -53.23 18.15
N GLY A 308 30.40 -53.51 16.86
CA GLY A 308 30.30 -54.86 16.28
C GLY A 308 31.57 -55.37 15.59
N ARG A 309 32.74 -54.77 15.83
CA ARG A 309 34.04 -55.18 15.24
C ARG A 309 35.09 -55.52 16.28
#